data_AF-D2KX43-F1
#
_entry.id   AF-D2KX43-F1
#
_cell.length_a   1.000
_cell.length_b   1.000
_cell.length_c   1.000
_cell.angle_alpha   90.00
_cell.angle_beta   90.00
_cell.angle_gamma   90.00
#
_symmetry.space_group_name_H-M   'P 1'
#
loop_
_entity.id
_entity.type
_entity.pdbx_description
1 polymer ?
#
loop_
_entity_poly.entity_id
_entity_poly.type
_entity_poly.pdbx_seq_one_letter_code
_entity_poly.pdbx_strand_id
1 'polypeptide(L)' 'NPDSSVMSEREDNVYKAKLAEQAERYDEMVEAMKKVASLDVELTVEERNLLSVAYKNVIGARRASWRIISSIE' A
#
# COMPACT_ATOMS: atom_id res chain seq x y z
N ASN A 1 -2.71 17.26 -21.31
CA ASN A 1 -1.42 16.94 -20.67
C ASN A 1 -1.68 16.76 -19.19
N PRO A 2 -1.40 15.60 -18.59
CA PRO A 2 -1.40 15.50 -17.14
C PRO A 2 -0.34 16.49 -16.62
N ASP A 3 -0.71 17.26 -15.61
CA ASP A 3 0.13 18.29 -15.01
C ASP A 3 1.38 17.62 -14.38
N SER A 4 2.57 18.19 -14.59
CA SER A 4 3.84 17.58 -14.17
C SER A 4 3.94 17.36 -12.65
N SER A 5 3.16 18.13 -11.89
CA SER A 5 2.95 18.00 -10.44
C SER A 5 2.38 16.62 -10.05
N VAL A 6 1.36 16.14 -10.77
CA VAL A 6 0.66 14.88 -10.49
C VAL A 6 1.58 13.68 -10.70
N MET A 7 2.44 13.74 -11.73
CA MET A 7 3.42 12.68 -11.98
C MET A 7 4.49 12.62 -10.88
N SER A 8 4.98 13.77 -10.41
CA SER A 8 5.94 13.83 -9.30
C SER A 8 5.35 13.25 -8.02
N GLU A 9 4.11 13.59 -7.67
CA GLU A 9 3.44 13.06 -6.49
C GLU A 9 3.23 11.55 -6.56
N ARG A 10 2.91 11.01 -7.75
CA ARG A 10 2.80 9.57 -7.98
C ARG A 10 4.12 8.87 -7.69
N GLU A 11 5.21 9.33 -8.30
CA GLU A 11 6.54 8.75 -8.14
C GLU A 11 7.02 8.78 -6.68
N ASP A 12 6.80 9.90 -5.98
CA ASP A 12 7.15 10.03 -4.56
C ASP A 12 6.38 9.05 -3.67
N ASN A 13 5.08 8.86 -3.92
CA ASN A 13 4.28 7.92 -3.13
C ASN A 13 4.67 6.46 -3.44
N VAL A 14 4.96 6.12 -4.70
CA VAL A 14 5.46 4.78 -5.07
C VAL A 14 6.82 4.52 -4.41
N TYR A 15 7.72 5.50 -4.40
CA TYR A 15 9.01 5.39 -3.72
C TYR A 15 8.85 5.17 -2.21
N LYS A 16 7.97 5.94 -1.55
CA LYS A 16 7.66 5.75 -0.13
C LYS A 16 7.06 4.37 0.16
N ALA A 17 6.18 3.86 -0.70
CA ALA A 17 5.60 2.54 -0.55
C ALA A 17 6.69 1.44 -0.60
N LYS A 18 7.65 1.53 -1.53
CA LYS A 18 8.78 0.59 -1.62
C LYS A 18 9.68 0.65 -0.39
N LEU A 19 9.94 1.84 0.14
CA LEU A 19 10.73 1.99 1.37
C LEU A 19 10.00 1.42 2.59
N ALA A 20 8.68 1.63 2.68
CA ALA A 20 7.85 1.06 3.73
C ALA A 20 7.78 -0.48 3.65
N GLU A 21 7.73 -1.05 2.44
CA GLU A 21 7.82 -2.49 2.21
C GLU A 21 9.15 -3.06 2.73
N GLN A 22 10.28 -2.42 2.41
CA GLN A 22 11.60 -2.83 2.90
C GLN A 22 11.74 -2.76 4.43
N ALA A 23 10.96 -1.88 5.07
CA ALA A 23 10.91 -1.73 6.53
C ALA A 23 9.81 -2.57 7.20
N GLU A 24 9.06 -3.38 6.44
CA GLU A 24 7.87 -4.13 6.89
C GLU A 24 6.78 -3.25 7.55
N ARG A 25 6.75 -1.95 7.23
CA ARG A 25 5.77 -0.97 7.73
C ARG A 25 4.55 -0.91 6.83
N TYR A 26 3.79 -2.00 6.78
CA TYR A 26 2.70 -2.17 5.80
C TYR A 26 1.52 -1.19 5.96
N ASP A 27 1.27 -0.66 7.17
CA ASP A 27 0.24 0.37 7.36
C ASP A 27 0.61 1.67 6.60
N GLU A 28 1.88 2.09 6.63
CA GLU A 28 2.37 3.23 5.86
C GLU A 28 2.42 2.96 4.35
N MET A 29 2.75 1.72 3.98
CA MET A 29 2.67 1.28 2.60
C MET A 29 1.24 1.42 2.06
N VAL A 30 0.22 1.08 2.87
CA VAL A 30 -1.20 1.26 2.52
C VAL A 30 -1.54 2.74 2.35
N GLU A 31 -1.08 3.61 3.25
CA GLU A 31 -1.33 5.06 3.14
C GLU A 31 -0.74 5.66 1.85
N ALA A 32 0.51 5.30 1.52
CA ALA A 32 1.16 5.76 0.30
C ALA A 32 0.45 5.24 -0.96
N MET A 33 0.15 3.94 -1.03
CA MET A 33 -0.51 3.36 -2.19
C MET A 33 -1.97 3.80 -2.36
N LYS A 34 -2.66 4.17 -1.27
CA LYS A 34 -3.99 4.79 -1.33
C LYS A 34 -3.94 6.16 -2.00
N LYS A 35 -2.89 6.95 -1.74
CA LYS A 35 -2.69 8.25 -2.43
C LYS A 35 -2.49 8.03 -3.93
N VAL A 36 -1.63 7.08 -4.33
CA VAL A 36 -1.42 6.72 -5.74
C VAL A 36 -2.73 6.31 -6.43
N ALA A 37 -3.53 5.47 -5.78
CA ALA A 37 -4.82 5.03 -6.31
C ALA A 37 -5.88 6.15 -6.39
N SER A 38 -5.70 7.26 -5.66
CA SER A 38 -6.62 8.40 -5.63
C SER A 38 -6.31 9.46 -6.70
N LEU A 39 -5.22 9.31 -7.47
CA LEU A 39 -4.81 10.28 -8.50
C LEU A 39 -5.64 10.20 -9.80
N ASP A 40 -6.67 9.33 -9.87
CA ASP A 40 -7.52 9.11 -11.05
C ASP A 40 -6.75 8.77 -12.35
N VAL A 41 -5.58 8.15 -12.20
CA VAL A 41 -4.76 7.64 -13.29
C VAL A 41 -4.72 6.11 -13.23
N GLU A 42 -4.71 5.47 -14.40
CA GLU A 42 -4.60 4.02 -14.47
C GLU A 42 -3.31 3.51 -13.79
N LEU A 43 -3.49 2.56 -12.88
CA LEU A 43 -2.39 1.93 -12.15
C LEU A 43 -1.64 0.96 -13.06
N THR A 44 -0.32 1.05 -13.04
CA THR A 44 0.56 0.07 -13.69
C THR A 44 0.48 -1.29 -13.00
N VAL A 45 0.99 -2.33 -13.65
CA VAL A 45 1.08 -3.67 -13.06
C VAL A 45 1.86 -3.65 -11.75
N GLU A 46 2.96 -2.91 -11.70
CA GLU A 46 3.81 -2.80 -10.50
C GLU A 46 3.05 -2.14 -9.34
N GLU A 47 2.35 -1.04 -9.59
CA GLU A 47 1.58 -0.35 -8.54
C GLU A 47 0.39 -1.17 -8.03
N ARG A 48 -0.28 -1.93 -8.91
CA ARG A 48 -1.33 -2.87 -8.47
C ARG A 48 -0.76 -3.98 -7.58
N ASN A 49 0.46 -4.43 -7.88
CA ASN A 49 1.15 -5.41 -7.03
C ASN A 49 1.50 -4.81 -5.68
N LEU A 50 2.07 -3.59 -5.64
CA LEU A 50 2.37 -2.89 -4.39
C LEU A 50 1.11 -2.66 -3.55
N LEU A 51 0.01 -2.24 -4.17
CA LEU A 51 -1.29 -2.06 -3.49
C LEU A 51 -1.77 -3.40 -2.89
N SER A 52 -1.65 -4.49 -3.65
CA SER A 52 -2.01 -5.83 -3.19
C SER A 52 -1.16 -6.29 -2.01
N VAL A 53 0.16 -6.10 -2.08
CA VAL A 53 1.11 -6.47 -1.01
C VAL A 53 0.79 -5.69 0.26
N ALA A 54 0.58 -4.38 0.16
CA ALA A 54 0.27 -3.52 1.30
C ALA A 54 -0.96 -4.01 2.08
N TYR A 55 -2.10 -4.14 1.39
CA TYR A 55 -3.35 -4.55 2.05
C TYR A 55 -3.34 -6.02 2.52
N LYS A 56 -2.74 -6.95 1.76
CA LYS A 56 -2.65 -8.37 2.15
C LYS A 56 -1.88 -8.56 3.44
N ASN A 57 -0.79 -7.83 3.65
CA ASN A 57 0.00 -7.92 4.87
C ASN A 57 -0.75 -7.36 6.08
N VAL A 58 -1.33 -6.17 5.96
CA VAL A 58 -2.11 -5.55 7.07
C VAL A 58 -3.28 -6.45 7.48
N ILE A 59 -4.09 -6.92 6.53
CA ILE A 59 -5.23 -7.80 6.85
C ILE A 59 -4.78 -9.18 7.32
N GLY A 60 -3.67 -9.69 6.78
CA GLY A 60 -3.06 -10.96 7.18
C GLY A 60 -2.68 -10.97 8.66
N ALA A 61 -2.01 -9.91 9.11
CA ALA A 61 -1.66 -9.72 10.52
C ALA A 61 -2.92 -9.68 11.41
N ARG A 62 -3.91 -8.85 11.04
CA ARG A 62 -5.18 -8.76 11.79
C ARG A 62 -5.93 -10.09 11.89
N ARG A 63 -5.99 -10.86 10.78
CA ARG A 63 -6.60 -12.20 10.76
C ARG A 63 -5.83 -13.21 11.59
N ALA A 64 -4.51 -13.12 11.67
CA ALA A 64 -3.71 -13.95 12.55
C ALA A 64 -4.02 -13.64 14.01
N SER A 65 -4.06 -12.36 14.40
CA SER A 65 -4.45 -11.94 15.75
C SER A 65 -5.86 -12.42 16.11
N TRP A 66 -6.83 -12.26 15.19
CA TRP A 66 -8.20 -12.74 15.42
C TRP A 66 -8.25 -14.24 15.67
N ARG A 67 -7.54 -15.05 14.86
CA ARG A 67 -7.49 -16.52 15.04
C ARG A 67 -6.93 -16.92 16.41
N ILE A 68 -5.92 -16.21 16.90
CA ILE A 68 -5.34 -16.45 18.23
C ILE A 68 -6.38 -16.16 19.31
N ILE A 69 -7.04 -15.00 19.25
CA ILE A 69 -8.07 -14.61 20.22
C ILE A 69 -9.21 -15.62 20.23
N SER A 70 -9.75 -15.97 19.06
CA SER A 70 -10.85 -16.94 18.93
C SER A 70 -10.48 -18.37 19.30
N SER A 71 -9.18 -18.67 19.49
CA SER A 71 -8.72 -19.98 19.96
C SER A 71 -8.55 -20.06 21.48
N ILE A 72 -8.54 -18.90 22.15
CA ILE A 72 -8.39 -18.76 23.60
C ILE A 72 -9.74 -18.51 24.27
N GLU A 73 -10.67 -17.87 23.55
CA GLU A 73 -12.09 -17.79 23.88
C GLU A 73 -12.79 -19.16 23.73
#